data_AF-A0A2E9XHX0-F1
#
_entry.id   AF-A0A2E9XHX0-F1
#
_cell.length_a   1.000
_cell.length_b   1.000
_cell.length_c   1.000
_cell.angle_alpha   90.00
_cell.angle_beta   90.00
_cell.angle_gamma   90.00
#
_symmetry.space_group_name_H-M   'P 1'
#
loop_
_entity.id
_entity.type
_entity.pdbx_description
1 polymer ?
#
loop_
_entity_poly.entity_id
_entity_poly.type
_entity_poly.pdbx_seq_one_letter_code
_entity_poly.pdbx_strand_id
1 'polypeptide(L)'
;MGIPDREYFDAKGAAEYLGCTLDDIWYYVRHREGLLRVAIESPVEFLAVLRESSIVIQRELSNFEFSLESLDYPRITLAGYETKGLELDTQRYLYFRWSSLKESFEVGVHVYAFEDIEGREVNLWFKTADVGGGLEFTFVRVDADPEVDKLPRGSLFTLEELERFRGLEKLENLKKSKNISNSQKSFVLPFKADEIAIAMVSFGNRFVEKRGVIPTAMELAGYMLDTGGKELQMTWNNEKERYDFGAVGGKRLSERSFKERYGKYLRTV
;
A
#
# COMPACT_ATOMS: atom_id res chain seq x y z
N MET A 1 -24.02 4.35 17.73
CA MET A 1 -22.85 3.75 18.38
C MET A 1 -21.68 4.67 18.13
N GLY A 2 -20.77 4.85 19.10
CA GLY A 2 -19.63 5.75 18.93
C GLY A 2 -18.68 5.23 17.85
N ILE A 3 -18.13 6.14 17.05
CA ILE A 3 -17.08 5.82 16.08
C ILE A 3 -15.91 5.21 16.87
N PRO A 4 -15.37 4.05 16.49
CA PRO A 4 -14.20 3.50 17.16
C PRO A 4 -13.05 4.50 17.05
N ASP A 5 -12.40 4.84 18.17
CA ASP A 5 -11.14 5.60 18.13
C ASP A 5 -10.10 4.73 17.41
N ARG A 6 -9.72 5.17 16.21
CA ARG A 6 -8.72 4.50 15.37
C ARG A 6 -7.46 5.34 15.31
N GLU A 7 -6.32 4.67 15.19
CA GLU A 7 -5.03 5.33 15.05
C GLU A 7 -4.74 5.59 13.57
N TYR A 8 -4.45 6.85 13.27
CA TYR A 8 -4.14 7.32 11.91
C TYR A 8 -2.72 7.87 11.87
N PHE A 9 -2.02 7.55 10.80
CA PHE A 9 -0.67 7.99 10.51
C PHE A 9 -0.68 8.89 9.27
N ASP A 10 0.11 9.95 9.30
CA ASP A 10 0.49 10.63 8.07
C ASP A 10 1.45 9.75 7.25
N ALA A 11 1.80 10.17 6.04
CA ALA A 11 2.69 9.39 5.18
C ALA A 11 4.07 9.13 5.81
N LYS A 12 4.57 10.07 6.62
CA LYS A 12 5.84 9.91 7.31
C LYS A 12 5.75 8.88 8.44
N GLY A 13 4.72 8.95 9.26
CA GLY A 13 4.43 7.98 10.32
C GLY A 13 4.16 6.58 9.75
N ALA A 14 3.45 6.49 8.63
CA ALA A 14 3.26 5.23 7.92
C ALA A 14 4.59 4.65 7.38
N ALA A 15 5.46 5.51 6.86
CA ALA A 15 6.80 5.11 6.41
C ALA A 15 7.66 4.61 7.58
N GLU A 16 7.65 5.30 8.72
CA GLU A 16 8.33 4.89 9.94
C GLU A 16 7.79 3.55 10.47
N TYR A 17 6.46 3.39 10.54
CA TYR A 17 5.79 2.16 10.98
C TYR A 17 6.16 0.96 10.10
N LEU A 18 6.19 1.17 8.78
CA LEU A 18 6.55 0.14 7.80
C LEU A 18 8.08 -0.01 7.63
N GLY A 19 8.93 0.76 8.33
CA GLY A 19 10.39 0.70 8.19
C GLY A 19 10.87 0.98 6.77
N CYS A 20 10.32 2.03 6.17
CA CYS A 20 10.14 2.25 4.74
C CYS A 20 10.44 3.72 4.41
N THR A 21 10.79 4.07 3.16
CA THR A 21 10.95 5.49 2.78
C THR A 21 9.60 6.10 2.42
N LEU A 22 9.50 7.43 2.46
CA LEU A 22 8.30 8.13 2.05
C LEU A 22 7.94 7.84 0.58
N ASP A 23 8.94 7.78 -0.30
CA ASP A 23 8.76 7.46 -1.72
C ASP A 23 8.16 6.06 -1.92
N ASP A 24 8.52 5.11 -1.05
CA ASP A 24 7.97 3.78 -1.14
C ASP A 24 6.49 3.73 -0.76
N ILE A 25 6.05 4.50 0.26
CA ILE A 25 4.62 4.63 0.59
C ILE A 25 3.86 5.07 -0.66
N TRP A 26 4.35 6.10 -1.34
CA TRP A 26 3.74 6.61 -2.55
C TRP A 26 3.75 5.63 -3.72
N TYR A 27 4.82 4.84 -3.84
CA TYR A 27 4.88 3.76 -4.81
C TYR A 27 3.78 2.71 -4.58
N TYR A 28 3.51 2.31 -3.33
CA TYR A 28 2.45 1.33 -3.03
C TYR A 28 1.04 1.88 -3.16
N VAL A 29 0.86 3.17 -2.89
CA VAL A 29 -0.41 3.85 -3.17
C VAL A 29 -0.65 3.90 -4.68
N ARG A 30 0.33 4.33 -5.49
CA ARG A 30 0.09 4.66 -6.91
C ARG A 30 0.30 3.51 -7.90
N HIS A 31 1.41 2.79 -7.77
CA HIS A 31 1.94 1.97 -8.86
C HIS A 31 1.71 0.47 -8.68
N ARG A 32 1.43 0.03 -7.45
CA ARG A 32 1.10 -1.37 -7.14
C ARG A 32 -0.41 -1.57 -7.07
N GLU A 33 -1.15 -1.13 -8.08
CA GLU A 33 -2.61 -1.29 -8.18
C GLU A 33 -3.40 -0.76 -6.96
N GLY A 34 -2.84 0.19 -6.19
CA GLY A 34 -3.47 0.66 -4.96
C GLY A 34 -3.40 -0.35 -3.81
N LEU A 35 -2.34 -1.16 -3.74
CA LEU A 35 -2.12 -2.14 -2.66
C LEU A 35 -2.20 -1.50 -1.27
N LEU A 36 -1.76 -0.25 -1.13
CA LEU A 36 -1.93 0.54 0.09
C LEU A 36 -3.06 1.55 -0.14
N ARG A 37 -4.09 1.47 0.70
CA ARG A 37 -5.25 2.37 0.66
C ARG A 37 -5.01 3.61 1.49
N VAL A 38 -5.65 4.69 1.07
CA VAL A 38 -5.57 5.98 1.73
C VAL A 38 -6.91 6.29 2.37
N ALA A 39 -6.85 6.85 3.58
CA ALA A 39 -7.98 7.39 4.30
C ALA A 39 -7.96 8.92 4.19
N ILE A 40 -9.13 9.54 4.06
CA ILE A 40 -9.28 11.00 4.12
C ILE A 40 -10.35 11.32 5.14
N GLU A 41 -10.04 12.29 6.00
CA GLU A 41 -11.02 12.79 6.94
C GLU A 41 -12.08 13.63 6.20
N SER A 42 -13.35 13.25 6.35
CA SER A 42 -14.46 14.04 5.86
C SER A 42 -14.77 15.16 6.86
N PRO A 43 -15.01 16.41 6.39
CA PRO A 43 -15.39 17.53 7.25
C PRO A 43 -16.81 17.37 7.83
N VAL A 44 -17.60 16.45 7.30
CA VAL A 44 -18.97 16.14 7.71
C VAL A 44 -19.12 14.64 7.91
N GLU A 45 -19.89 14.27 8.93
CA GLU A 45 -20.28 12.87 9.14
C GLU A 45 -21.13 12.39 7.96
N PHE A 46 -20.83 11.18 7.51
CA PHE A 46 -21.58 10.50 6.45
C PHE A 46 -21.90 9.08 6.88
N LEU A 47 -22.85 8.48 6.18
CA LEU A 47 -23.24 7.10 6.33
C LEU A 47 -22.65 6.32 5.15
N ALA A 48 -21.76 5.38 5.47
CA ALA A 48 -21.23 4.45 4.49
C ALA A 48 -22.24 3.31 4.29
N VAL A 49 -22.72 3.14 3.06
CA VAL A 49 -23.70 2.10 2.72
C VAL A 49 -23.10 1.20 1.67
N LEU A 50 -22.99 -0.11 1.96
CA LEU A 50 -22.46 -1.08 1.02
C LEU A 50 -23.23 -1.00 -0.29
N ARG A 51 -22.51 -0.97 -1.42
CA ARG A 51 -23.11 -0.82 -2.75
C ARG A 51 -24.15 -1.92 -3.06
N GLU A 52 -23.93 -3.09 -2.49
CA GLU A 52 -24.79 -4.27 -2.67
C GLU A 52 -26.00 -4.35 -1.70
N SER A 53 -26.05 -3.49 -0.68
CA SER A 53 -26.98 -3.64 0.45
C SER A 53 -28.47 -3.45 0.14
N SER A 54 -28.83 -2.76 -0.95
CA SER A 54 -30.25 -2.52 -1.28
C SER A 54 -30.51 -2.51 -2.77
N ILE A 55 -31.52 -3.28 -3.18
CA ILE A 55 -31.99 -3.31 -4.56
C ILE A 55 -32.60 -1.98 -5.00
N VAL A 56 -33.12 -1.19 -4.04
CA VAL A 56 -33.62 0.16 -4.29
C VAL A 56 -32.44 1.07 -4.61
N ILE A 57 -31.38 1.02 -3.80
CA ILE A 57 -30.13 1.76 -4.05
C ILE A 57 -29.51 1.35 -5.39
N GLN A 58 -29.40 0.06 -5.66
CA GLN A 58 -28.84 -0.43 -6.92
C GLN A 58 -29.67 0.01 -8.13
N ARG A 59 -31.00 -0.01 -8.02
CA ARG A 59 -31.89 0.44 -9.09
C ARG A 59 -31.73 1.93 -9.36
N GLU A 60 -31.78 2.76 -8.32
CA GLU A 60 -31.60 4.21 -8.45
C GLU A 60 -30.20 4.56 -9.02
N LEU A 61 -29.16 3.86 -8.58
CA LEU A 61 -27.80 4.03 -9.12
C LEU A 61 -27.63 3.47 -10.54
N SER A 62 -28.37 2.43 -10.92
CA SER A 62 -28.28 1.81 -12.26
C SER A 62 -28.99 2.61 -13.35
N ASN A 63 -30.02 3.37 -12.98
CA ASN A 63 -30.69 4.33 -13.86
C ASN A 63 -29.87 5.62 -14.02
N PHE A 64 -28.73 5.71 -13.33
CA PHE A 64 -27.94 6.92 -13.24
C PHE A 64 -26.87 6.96 -14.33
N GLU A 65 -27.08 7.81 -15.35
CA GLU A 65 -26.03 8.17 -16.30
C GLU A 65 -25.26 9.37 -15.74
N PHE A 66 -24.04 9.12 -15.27
CA PHE A 66 -23.15 10.16 -14.78
C PHE A 66 -22.61 10.97 -15.97
N SER A 67 -23.19 12.17 -16.19
CA SER A 67 -22.62 13.14 -17.13
C SER A 67 -21.61 14.02 -16.40
N LEU A 68 -20.34 13.87 -16.76
CA LEU A 68 -19.23 14.69 -16.28
C LEU A 68 -19.28 16.14 -16.81
N GLU A 69 -20.13 16.42 -17.81
CA GLU A 69 -20.24 17.72 -18.48
C GLU A 69 -21.14 18.71 -17.72
N SER A 70 -22.08 18.21 -16.92
CA SER A 70 -22.90 19.02 -16.03
C SER A 70 -22.35 18.94 -14.62
N LEU A 71 -21.78 20.03 -14.10
CA LEU A 71 -21.40 20.21 -12.69
C LEU A 71 -22.57 20.02 -11.68
N ASP A 72 -23.76 19.70 -12.17
CA ASP A 72 -24.89 19.30 -11.35
C ASP A 72 -24.63 17.91 -10.77
N TYR A 73 -24.05 17.89 -9.57
CA TYR A 73 -23.97 16.69 -8.75
C TYR A 73 -25.39 16.21 -8.47
N PRO A 74 -25.78 15.05 -8.98
CA PRO A 74 -27.13 14.56 -8.82
C PRO A 74 -27.39 14.19 -7.37
N ARG A 75 -28.61 14.51 -6.93
CA ARG A 75 -29.08 14.27 -5.57
C ARG A 75 -30.11 13.16 -5.62
N ILE A 76 -29.74 11.96 -5.20
CA ILE A 76 -30.72 10.89 -4.98
C ILE A 76 -31.18 11.00 -3.54
N THR A 77 -32.47 11.24 -3.33
CA THR A 77 -33.05 11.31 -1.98
C THR A 77 -33.89 10.06 -1.74
N LEU A 78 -33.53 9.28 -0.71
CA LEU A 78 -34.34 8.18 -0.22
C LEU A 78 -35.19 8.65 0.95
N ALA A 79 -36.48 8.30 0.93
CA ALA A 79 -37.38 8.58 2.03
C ALA A 79 -37.09 7.67 3.23
N GLY A 80 -37.37 8.12 4.46
CA GLY A 80 -37.02 7.38 5.69
C GLY A 80 -37.64 5.98 5.84
N TYR A 81 -38.64 5.59 5.04
CA TYR A 81 -39.14 4.21 5.02
C TYR A 81 -38.30 3.29 4.11
N GLU A 82 -37.62 3.85 3.10
CA GLU A 82 -36.75 3.15 2.14
C GLU A 82 -35.39 2.83 2.75
N THR A 83 -35.06 3.49 3.86
CA THR A 83 -33.82 3.31 4.61
C THR A 83 -33.96 2.26 5.71
N LYS A 84 -35.17 1.73 5.94
CA LYS A 84 -35.43 0.67 6.93
C LYS A 84 -34.73 -0.62 6.52
N GLY A 85 -33.78 -1.06 7.34
CA GLY A 85 -33.01 -2.28 7.11
C GLY A 85 -31.65 -2.07 6.46
N LEU A 86 -31.28 -0.82 6.14
CA LEU A 86 -29.90 -0.49 5.78
C LEU A 86 -29.01 -0.58 7.03
N GLU A 87 -27.89 -1.26 6.90
CA GLU A 87 -26.80 -1.14 7.87
C GLU A 87 -26.11 0.21 7.65
N LEU A 88 -26.44 1.17 8.51
CA LEU A 88 -25.92 2.52 8.45
C LEU A 88 -24.82 2.67 9.49
N ASP A 89 -23.57 2.68 9.04
CA ASP A 89 -22.43 2.98 9.90
C ASP A 89 -21.98 4.43 9.68
N THR A 90 -21.84 5.17 10.78
CA THR A 90 -21.39 6.57 10.71
C THR A 90 -19.88 6.57 10.65
N GLN A 91 -19.33 7.12 9.57
CA GLN A 91 -17.90 7.17 9.37
C GLN A 91 -17.42 8.61 9.23
N ARG A 92 -16.21 8.85 9.74
CA ARG A 92 -15.49 10.12 9.64
C ARG A 92 -14.37 10.07 8.60
N TYR A 93 -13.95 8.87 8.22
CA TYR A 93 -12.86 8.66 7.28
C TYR A 93 -13.32 7.87 6.07
N LEU A 94 -12.91 8.33 4.90
CA LEU A 94 -13.19 7.75 3.59
C LEU A 94 -11.97 6.95 3.12
N TYR A 95 -12.13 5.66 2.88
CA TYR A 95 -11.05 4.84 2.35
C TYR A 95 -11.20 4.69 0.83
N PHE A 96 -10.10 4.72 0.10
CA PHE A 96 -10.11 4.49 -1.33
C PHE A 96 -8.78 3.90 -1.81
N ARG A 97 -8.85 3.19 -2.94
CA ARG A 97 -7.69 2.80 -3.73
C ARG A 97 -7.40 3.85 -4.79
N TRP A 98 -6.13 4.18 -4.96
CA TRP A 98 -5.69 5.10 -6.00
C TRP A 98 -6.07 4.61 -7.41
N SER A 99 -6.02 3.30 -7.65
CA SER A 99 -6.42 2.68 -8.92
C SER A 99 -7.92 2.82 -9.22
N SER A 100 -8.75 3.07 -8.20
CA SER A 100 -10.20 3.28 -8.33
C SER A 100 -10.57 4.74 -8.62
N LEU A 101 -9.57 5.62 -8.76
CA LEU A 101 -9.75 7.03 -9.09
C LEU A 101 -10.23 7.19 -10.53
N LYS A 102 -11.44 7.73 -10.72
CA LYS A 102 -11.91 8.18 -12.04
C LYS A 102 -11.67 9.68 -12.16
N GLU A 103 -10.83 10.09 -13.11
CA GLU A 103 -10.48 11.50 -13.37
C GLU A 103 -11.51 12.12 -14.34
N SER A 104 -12.08 13.28 -13.97
CA SER A 104 -12.79 14.15 -14.89
C SER A 104 -11.80 15.13 -15.56
N PHE A 105 -11.74 15.12 -16.89
CA PHE A 105 -10.77 15.89 -17.66
C PHE A 105 -10.94 17.41 -17.59
N GLU A 106 -12.07 17.95 -17.14
CA GLU A 106 -12.36 19.39 -17.24
C GLU A 106 -12.22 20.19 -15.94
N VAL A 107 -12.24 19.56 -14.75
CA VAL A 107 -12.32 20.30 -13.47
C VAL A 107 -11.34 19.79 -12.40
N GLY A 108 -10.52 18.77 -12.69
CA GLY A 108 -9.67 18.14 -11.66
C GLY A 108 -10.48 17.51 -10.52
N VAL A 109 -11.75 17.18 -10.78
CA VAL A 109 -12.64 16.51 -9.83
C VAL A 109 -12.45 15.01 -10.00
N HIS A 110 -11.97 14.37 -8.94
CA HIS A 110 -11.85 12.93 -8.87
C HIS A 110 -13.11 12.33 -8.26
N VAL A 111 -13.75 11.41 -8.98
CA VAL A 111 -14.87 10.62 -8.46
C VAL A 111 -14.30 9.33 -7.91
N TYR A 112 -14.40 9.14 -6.60
CA TYR A 112 -13.85 7.98 -5.91
C TYR A 112 -14.91 6.88 -5.79
N ALA A 113 -14.55 5.65 -6.16
CA ALA A 113 -15.20 4.49 -5.57
C ALA A 113 -14.59 4.30 -4.17
N PHE A 114 -15.41 4.56 -3.15
CA PHE A 114 -15.00 4.42 -1.76
C PHE A 114 -15.13 2.98 -1.31
N GLU A 115 -14.30 2.61 -0.36
CA GLU A 115 -14.31 1.29 0.26
C GLU A 115 -14.49 1.43 1.77
N ASP A 116 -15.05 0.40 2.38
CA ASP A 116 -14.89 0.22 3.81
C ASP A 116 -13.50 -0.33 4.17
N ILE A 117 -13.26 -0.51 5.46
CA ILE A 117 -11.99 -1.08 5.94
C ILE A 117 -11.73 -2.50 5.42
N GLU A 118 -12.79 -3.27 5.11
CA GLU A 118 -12.69 -4.62 4.57
C GLU A 118 -12.43 -4.63 3.05
N GLY A 119 -12.55 -3.49 2.38
CA GLY A 119 -12.34 -3.35 0.93
C GLY A 119 -13.61 -3.55 0.11
N ARG A 120 -14.79 -3.49 0.74
CA ARG A 120 -16.09 -3.55 0.07
C ARG A 120 -16.46 -2.16 -0.41
N GLU A 121 -16.97 -2.07 -1.64
CA GLU A 121 -17.41 -0.80 -2.20
C GLU A 121 -18.60 -0.22 -1.43
N VAL A 122 -18.49 1.05 -1.06
CA VAL A 122 -19.53 1.80 -0.36
C VAL A 122 -19.94 3.04 -1.14
N ASN A 123 -21.21 3.39 -1.00
CA ASN A 123 -21.77 4.67 -1.40
C ASN A 123 -21.88 5.56 -0.17
N LEU A 124 -21.70 6.87 -0.38
CA LEU A 124 -21.79 7.85 0.69
C LEU A 124 -23.18 8.47 0.72
N TRP A 125 -23.77 8.50 1.91
CA TRP A 125 -25.10 9.06 2.13
C TRP A 125 -25.06 10.05 3.29
N PHE A 126 -25.77 11.16 3.14
CA PHE A 126 -25.88 12.19 4.15
C PHE A 126 -27.30 12.26 4.66
N LYS A 127 -27.48 12.47 5.96
CA LYS A 127 -28.81 12.66 6.54
C LYS A 127 -29.37 13.99 6.05
N THR A 128 -30.59 13.98 5.51
CA THR A 128 -31.27 15.22 5.16
C THR A 128 -31.79 15.91 6.43
N ALA A 129 -31.89 17.25 6.37
CA ALA A 129 -32.44 18.04 7.47
C ALA A 129 -33.98 17.89 7.60
N ASP A 130 -34.61 17.14 6.71
CA ASP A 130 -36.06 16.99 6.64
C ASP A 130 -36.57 16.11 7.80
N VAL A 131 -37.76 16.45 8.29
CA VAL A 131 -38.42 15.83 9.47
C VAL A 131 -38.62 14.31 9.31
N GLY A 132 -38.48 13.76 8.10
CA GLY A 132 -38.62 12.34 7.79
C GLY A 132 -37.33 11.49 7.88
N GLY A 133 -36.16 12.08 8.16
CA GLY A 133 -34.91 11.33 8.27
C GLY A 133 -34.46 10.67 6.96
N GLY A 134 -34.60 11.38 5.84
CA GLY A 134 -34.18 10.90 4.53
C GLY A 134 -32.66 10.81 4.38
N LEU A 135 -32.22 10.13 3.34
CA LEU A 135 -30.81 10.04 2.96
C LEU A 135 -30.58 10.64 1.59
N GLU A 136 -29.57 11.49 1.47
CA GLU A 136 -29.13 12.10 0.23
C GLU A 136 -27.80 11.50 -0.21
N PHE A 137 -27.78 10.92 -1.41
CA PHE A 137 -26.54 10.51 -2.08
C PHE A 137 -25.91 11.72 -2.74
N THR A 138 -24.62 11.93 -2.49
CA THR A 138 -23.84 12.97 -3.17
C THR A 138 -22.37 12.56 -3.31
N PHE A 139 -21.66 13.28 -4.16
CA PHE A 139 -20.23 13.08 -4.39
C PHE A 139 -19.41 13.97 -3.46
N VAL A 140 -18.32 13.43 -2.92
CA VAL A 140 -17.36 14.22 -2.16
C VAL A 140 -16.28 14.69 -3.12
N ARG A 141 -16.17 16.01 -3.28
CA ARG A 141 -15.01 16.61 -3.93
C ARG A 141 -13.82 16.50 -2.98
N VAL A 142 -12.71 16.00 -3.51
CA VAL A 142 -11.46 15.94 -2.77
C VAL A 142 -10.41 16.69 -3.58
N ASP A 143 -9.84 17.73 -2.98
CA ASP A 143 -8.84 18.55 -3.66
C ASP A 143 -7.49 17.82 -3.71
N ALA A 144 -6.86 17.86 -4.88
CA ALA A 144 -5.50 17.38 -5.06
C ALA A 144 -4.49 18.28 -4.35
N ASP A 145 -3.44 17.67 -3.81
CA ASP A 145 -2.29 18.32 -3.23
C ASP A 145 -1.38 18.83 -4.37
N PRO A 146 -1.15 20.15 -4.45
CA PRO A 146 -0.35 20.74 -5.52
C PRO A 146 1.16 20.43 -5.40
N GLU A 147 1.64 20.03 -4.22
CA GLU A 147 3.05 19.64 -4.02
C GLU A 147 3.29 18.16 -4.31
N VAL A 148 2.26 17.33 -4.08
CA VAL A 148 2.31 15.89 -4.27
C VAL A 148 1.39 15.51 -5.42
N ASP A 149 1.80 15.89 -6.63
CA ASP A 149 1.16 15.68 -7.93
C ASP A 149 0.00 14.66 -7.88
N LYS A 150 -1.24 15.18 -7.78
CA LYS A 150 -2.54 14.49 -7.80
C LYS A 150 -3.07 13.76 -6.55
N LEU A 151 -2.31 13.58 -5.45
CA LEU A 151 -2.89 12.91 -4.26
C LEU A 151 -3.86 13.82 -3.52
N PRO A 152 -4.89 13.30 -2.84
CA PRO A 152 -5.81 14.20 -2.19
C PRO A 152 -5.22 14.71 -0.87
N ARG A 153 -5.43 16.01 -0.61
CA ARG A 153 -4.84 16.70 0.54
C ARG A 153 -5.33 16.07 1.85
N GLY A 154 -4.41 15.88 2.81
CA GLY A 154 -4.75 15.26 4.10
C GLY A 154 -4.90 13.74 4.05
N SER A 155 -4.20 13.09 3.11
CA SER A 155 -4.09 11.62 3.03
C SER A 155 -3.50 11.01 4.31
N LEU A 156 -4.23 10.08 4.93
CA LEU A 156 -3.87 9.36 6.14
C LEU A 156 -3.87 7.84 5.90
N PHE A 157 -3.23 7.10 6.81
CA PHE A 157 -3.17 5.64 6.81
C PHE A 157 -3.63 5.12 8.17
N THR A 158 -4.53 4.15 8.19
CA THR A 158 -4.94 3.52 9.46
C THR A 158 -3.97 2.44 9.89
N LEU A 159 -3.84 2.22 11.20
CA LEU A 159 -3.05 1.09 11.73
C LEU A 159 -3.48 -0.23 11.09
N GLU A 160 -4.77 -0.49 11.01
CA GLU A 160 -5.32 -1.73 10.46
C GLU A 160 -4.97 -1.92 8.99
N GLU A 161 -4.98 -0.84 8.20
CA GLU A 161 -4.56 -0.88 6.80
C GLU A 161 -3.06 -1.15 6.66
N LEU A 162 -2.22 -0.54 7.51
CA LEU A 162 -0.79 -0.79 7.55
C LEU A 162 -0.47 -2.22 7.98
N GLU A 163 -1.20 -2.77 8.95
CA GLU A 163 -1.09 -4.17 9.38
C GLU A 163 -1.54 -5.14 8.29
N ARG A 164 -2.67 -4.86 7.64
CA ARG A 164 -3.16 -5.64 6.49
C ARG A 164 -2.12 -5.65 5.37
N PHE A 165 -1.58 -4.48 5.02
CA PHE A 165 -0.56 -4.32 4.01
C PHE A 165 0.71 -5.12 4.36
N ARG A 166 1.17 -5.02 5.62
CA ARG A 166 2.29 -5.81 6.14
C ARG A 166 2.03 -7.32 6.08
N GLY A 167 0.79 -7.75 6.33
CA GLY A 167 0.35 -9.13 6.21
C GLY A 167 0.38 -9.65 4.77
N LEU A 168 -0.06 -8.83 3.81
CA LEU A 168 0.00 -9.14 2.38
C LEU A 168 1.43 -9.27 1.88
N GLU A 169 2.33 -8.37 2.30
CA GLU A 169 3.73 -8.45 1.91
C GLU A 169 4.41 -9.68 2.52
N LYS A 170 4.11 -10.02 3.79
CA LYS A 170 4.55 -11.29 4.38
C LYS A 170 4.05 -12.48 3.57
N LEU A 171 2.80 -12.48 3.11
CA LEU A 171 2.24 -13.55 2.28
C LEU A 171 2.86 -13.61 0.89
N GLU A 172 3.14 -12.48 0.24
CA GLU A 172 3.86 -12.42 -1.03
C GLU A 172 5.31 -12.90 -0.88
N ASN A 173 5.99 -12.47 0.19
CA ASN A 173 7.34 -12.91 0.53
C ASN A 173 7.36 -14.39 0.90
N LEU A 174 6.32 -14.91 1.57
CA LEU A 174 6.15 -16.35 1.83
C LEU A 174 5.83 -17.13 0.56
N LYS A 175 5.06 -16.57 -0.39
CA LYS A 175 4.80 -17.20 -1.70
C LYS A 175 6.06 -17.23 -2.56
N LYS A 176 6.85 -16.15 -2.56
CA LYS A 176 8.20 -16.12 -3.17
C LYS A 176 9.18 -17.06 -2.45
N SER A 177 9.06 -17.19 -1.13
CA SER A 177 9.89 -18.07 -0.29
C SER A 177 9.44 -19.54 -0.30
N LYS A 178 8.22 -19.88 -0.73
CA LYS A 178 7.76 -21.29 -0.82
C LYS A 178 8.53 -22.08 -1.89
N ASN A 179 9.34 -21.43 -2.71
CA ASN A 179 10.33 -22.08 -3.57
C ASN A 179 11.68 -22.37 -2.87
N ILE A 180 11.87 -21.99 -1.60
CA ILE A 180 13.09 -22.30 -0.84
C ILE A 180 12.72 -22.59 0.63
N SER A 181 12.66 -23.87 0.99
CA SER A 181 12.36 -24.39 2.33
C SER A 181 13.05 -23.58 3.45
N ASN A 182 12.29 -23.31 4.52
CA ASN A 182 12.64 -22.37 5.57
C ASN A 182 12.81 -23.09 6.91
N SER A 183 13.79 -23.98 7.01
CA SER A 183 14.32 -24.45 8.29
C SER A 183 15.68 -23.79 8.54
N GLN A 184 15.77 -22.97 9.60
CA GLN A 184 16.99 -22.39 10.19
C GLN A 184 18.02 -21.75 9.24
N LYS A 185 17.62 -20.71 8.51
CA LYS A 185 18.57 -19.87 7.77
C LYS A 185 19.25 -18.86 8.70
N SER A 186 20.58 -18.75 8.60
CA SER A 186 21.42 -17.83 9.38
C SER A 186 21.36 -16.40 8.85
N PHE A 187 21.06 -16.25 7.56
CA PHE A 187 20.78 -14.96 6.93
C PHE A 187 19.29 -14.85 6.62
N VAL A 188 18.70 -13.71 6.97
CA VAL A 188 17.28 -13.42 6.78
C VAL A 188 17.16 -12.22 5.85
N LEU A 189 16.18 -12.28 4.95
CA LEU A 189 15.88 -11.16 4.07
C LEU A 189 15.44 -9.95 4.89
N PRO A 190 15.95 -8.74 4.58
CA PRO A 190 15.39 -7.53 5.15
C PRO A 190 13.95 -7.35 4.70
N PHE A 191 13.19 -6.53 5.44
CA PHE A 191 11.78 -6.23 5.16
C PHE A 191 11.57 -5.80 3.69
N LYS A 192 12.46 -4.96 3.15
CA LYS A 192 12.56 -4.65 1.71
C LYS A 192 13.80 -5.29 1.11
N ALA A 193 13.61 -6.42 0.46
CA ALA A 193 14.69 -7.11 -0.23
C ALA A 193 14.78 -6.64 -1.69
N ASP A 194 15.76 -5.78 -1.98
CA ASP A 194 16.22 -5.60 -3.36
C ASP A 194 16.90 -6.88 -3.86
N GLU A 195 17.07 -6.99 -5.18
CA GLU A 195 17.69 -8.18 -5.79
C GLU A 195 19.11 -8.46 -5.26
N ILE A 196 19.84 -7.43 -4.82
CA ILE A 196 21.14 -7.57 -4.16
C ILE A 196 20.96 -8.21 -2.78
N ALA A 197 19.97 -7.79 -1.99
CA ALA A 197 19.63 -8.40 -0.71
C ALA A 197 19.23 -9.88 -0.88
N ILE A 198 18.44 -10.19 -1.91
CA ILE A 198 18.08 -11.57 -2.27
C ILE A 198 19.35 -12.37 -2.56
N ALA A 199 20.25 -11.84 -3.38
CA ALA A 199 21.51 -12.48 -3.70
C ALA A 199 22.37 -12.70 -2.43
N MET A 200 22.59 -11.66 -1.63
CA MET A 200 23.40 -11.73 -0.41
C MET A 200 22.87 -12.77 0.58
N VAL A 201 21.56 -12.81 0.80
CA VAL A 201 20.94 -13.78 1.72
C VAL A 201 20.95 -15.19 1.16
N SER A 202 20.71 -15.35 -0.15
CA SER A 202 20.78 -16.66 -0.82
C SER A 202 22.19 -17.24 -0.74
N PHE A 203 23.20 -16.46 -1.13
CA PHE A 203 24.61 -16.88 -1.07
C PHE A 203 25.11 -17.05 0.36
N GLY A 204 24.67 -16.20 1.30
CA GLY A 204 25.01 -16.33 2.72
C GLY A 204 24.51 -17.64 3.31
N ASN A 205 23.24 -17.99 3.05
CA ASN A 205 22.70 -19.27 3.50
C ASN A 205 23.35 -20.47 2.80
N ARG A 206 23.62 -20.37 1.49
CA ARG A 206 24.36 -21.39 0.73
C ARG A 206 25.78 -21.60 1.27
N PHE A 207 26.45 -20.53 1.69
CA PHE A 207 27.77 -20.61 2.32
C PHE A 207 27.70 -21.39 3.64
N VAL A 208 26.75 -21.04 4.50
CA VAL A 208 26.54 -21.72 5.79
C VAL A 208 26.18 -23.20 5.58
N GLU A 209 25.31 -23.51 4.60
CA GLU A 209 24.96 -24.90 4.26
C GLU A 209 26.18 -25.72 3.81
N LYS A 210 27.06 -25.13 3.00
CA LYS A 210 28.24 -25.83 2.47
C LYS A 210 29.41 -25.92 3.43
N ARG A 211 29.62 -24.91 4.27
CA ARG A 211 30.80 -24.79 5.13
C ARG A 211 30.51 -24.93 6.62
N GLY A 212 29.24 -24.96 7.03
CA GLY A 212 28.83 -25.09 8.42
C GLY A 212 29.16 -23.90 9.32
N VAL A 213 29.69 -22.80 8.77
CA VAL A 213 30.13 -21.61 9.51
C VAL A 213 29.54 -20.34 8.91
N ILE A 214 29.30 -19.34 9.77
CA ILE A 214 28.83 -18.01 9.34
C ILE A 214 30.03 -17.28 8.69
N PRO A 215 29.94 -16.89 7.39
CA PRO A 215 31.01 -16.15 6.73
C PRO A 215 31.11 -14.74 7.30
N THR A 216 32.31 -14.16 7.37
CA THR A 216 32.47 -12.71 7.50
C THR A 216 31.95 -11.98 6.26
N ALA A 217 31.74 -10.66 6.34
CA ALA A 217 31.28 -9.87 5.19
C ALA A 217 32.20 -10.02 3.97
N MET A 218 33.52 -10.08 4.18
CA MET A 218 34.51 -10.22 3.09
C MET A 218 34.50 -11.64 2.51
N GLU A 219 34.35 -12.67 3.34
CA GLU A 219 34.24 -14.05 2.86
C GLU A 219 32.96 -14.29 2.06
N LEU A 220 31.85 -13.65 2.45
CA LEU A 220 30.62 -13.69 1.67
C LEU A 220 30.79 -12.98 0.32
N ALA A 221 31.39 -11.78 0.32
CA ALA A 221 31.65 -11.04 -0.92
C ALA A 221 32.57 -11.84 -1.86
N GLY A 222 33.64 -12.43 -1.34
CA GLY A 222 34.53 -13.33 -2.09
C GLY A 222 33.79 -14.54 -2.65
N TYR A 223 32.95 -15.19 -1.83
CA TYR A 223 32.14 -16.32 -2.28
C TYR A 223 31.15 -15.97 -3.38
N MET A 224 30.55 -14.77 -3.31
CA MET A 224 29.67 -14.23 -4.34
C MET A 224 30.42 -13.84 -5.61
N LEU A 225 31.67 -13.37 -5.52
CA LEU A 225 32.52 -13.14 -6.69
C LEU A 225 32.91 -14.46 -7.37
N ASP A 226 33.36 -15.45 -6.59
CA ASP A 226 33.87 -16.72 -7.12
C ASP A 226 32.74 -17.59 -7.69
N THR A 227 31.64 -17.70 -6.94
CA THR A 227 30.54 -18.61 -7.26
C THR A 227 29.40 -17.89 -7.97
N GLY A 228 29.10 -16.67 -7.56
CA GLY A 228 28.08 -15.80 -8.15
C GLY A 228 28.58 -14.95 -9.30
N GLY A 229 29.89 -14.88 -9.60
CA GLY A 229 30.41 -14.18 -10.77
C GLY A 229 29.80 -14.65 -12.09
N LYS A 230 29.36 -15.92 -12.16
CA LYS A 230 28.61 -16.46 -13.32
C LYS A 230 27.09 -16.22 -13.24
N GLU A 231 26.49 -16.31 -12.04
CA GLU A 231 25.03 -16.19 -11.85
C GLU A 231 24.55 -14.73 -11.75
N LEU A 232 25.33 -13.88 -11.08
CA LEU A 232 25.03 -12.47 -10.79
C LEU A 232 25.78 -11.50 -11.71
N GLN A 233 26.74 -11.99 -12.51
CA GLN A 233 27.74 -11.18 -13.23
C GLN A 233 28.38 -10.14 -12.30
N MET A 234 28.67 -10.56 -11.07
CA MET A 234 29.25 -9.69 -10.05
C MET A 234 30.73 -9.51 -10.34
N THR A 235 31.19 -8.26 -10.41
CA THR A 235 32.60 -7.92 -10.57
C THR A 235 33.02 -6.91 -9.50
N TRP A 236 34.32 -6.88 -9.20
CA TRP A 236 34.90 -5.91 -8.30
C TRP A 236 35.62 -4.81 -9.09
N ASN A 237 35.27 -3.56 -8.80
CA ASN A 237 35.90 -2.38 -9.39
C ASN A 237 36.90 -1.78 -8.41
N ASN A 238 38.19 -2.06 -8.63
CA ASN A 238 39.29 -1.58 -7.79
C ASN A 238 39.39 -0.05 -7.71
N GLU A 239 39.10 0.67 -8.80
CA GLU A 239 39.23 2.13 -8.84
C GLU A 239 38.17 2.85 -8.01
N LYS A 240 37.00 2.22 -7.82
CA LYS A 240 35.83 2.81 -7.18
C LYS A 240 35.41 2.09 -5.90
N GLU A 241 36.21 1.12 -5.45
CA GLU A 241 35.99 0.30 -4.25
C GLU A 241 34.54 -0.20 -4.11
N ARG A 242 34.01 -0.79 -5.20
CA ARG A 242 32.62 -1.23 -5.28
C ARG A 242 32.43 -2.52 -6.06
N TYR A 243 31.35 -3.20 -5.73
CA TYR A 243 30.82 -4.35 -6.45
C TYR A 243 29.81 -3.90 -7.49
N ASP A 244 29.99 -4.31 -8.74
CA ASP A 244 29.09 -4.06 -9.84
C ASP A 244 28.34 -5.37 -10.17
N PHE A 245 27.00 -5.35 -10.18
CA PHE A 245 26.15 -6.54 -10.42
C PHE A 245 25.51 -6.47 -11.80
N GLY A 246 26.12 -7.12 -12.80
CA GLY A 246 25.68 -7.06 -14.19
C GLY A 246 24.30 -7.68 -14.44
N ALA A 247 24.02 -8.85 -13.83
CA ALA A 247 22.76 -9.57 -14.04
C ALA A 247 21.58 -8.99 -13.23
N VAL A 248 21.88 -8.03 -12.35
CA VAL A 248 20.93 -7.44 -11.40
C VAL A 248 20.66 -5.98 -11.79
N GLY A 249 20.28 -5.79 -13.06
CA GLY A 249 19.97 -4.47 -13.63
C GLY A 249 21.12 -3.46 -13.59
N GLY A 250 22.38 -3.92 -13.54
CA GLY A 250 23.56 -3.06 -13.47
C GLY A 250 23.72 -2.29 -12.14
N LYS A 251 23.05 -2.74 -11.07
CA LYS A 251 23.14 -2.12 -9.74
C LYS A 251 24.55 -2.23 -9.17
N ARG A 252 24.90 -1.29 -8.30
CA ARG A 252 26.25 -1.12 -7.76
C ARG A 252 26.19 -0.99 -6.25
N LEU A 253 27.16 -1.56 -5.55
CA LEU A 253 27.23 -1.54 -4.09
C LEU A 253 28.66 -1.28 -3.63
N SER A 254 28.89 -0.21 -2.87
CA SER A 254 30.20 0.03 -2.26
C SER A 254 30.54 -1.05 -1.23
N GLU A 255 31.83 -1.24 -0.96
CA GLU A 255 32.27 -2.19 0.09
C GLU A 255 31.65 -1.84 1.45
N ARG A 256 31.60 -0.54 1.79
CA ARG A 256 30.96 -0.07 3.02
C ARG A 256 29.48 -0.46 3.10
N SER A 257 28.71 -0.19 2.05
CA SER A 257 27.29 -0.54 2.02
C SER A 257 27.08 -2.06 2.02
N PHE A 258 28.00 -2.83 1.44
CA PHE A 258 27.98 -4.30 1.54
C PHE A 258 28.11 -4.75 2.99
N LYS A 259 29.10 -4.25 3.73
CA LYS A 259 29.31 -4.59 5.15
C LYS A 259 28.13 -4.19 6.02
N GLU A 260 27.58 -2.99 5.81
CA GLU A 260 26.40 -2.51 6.53
C GLU A 260 25.17 -3.40 6.28
N ARG A 261 24.93 -3.78 5.02
CA ARG A 261 23.82 -4.68 4.65
C ARG A 261 24.01 -6.10 5.19
N TYR A 262 25.23 -6.63 5.09
CA TYR A 262 25.59 -7.92 5.67
C TYR A 262 25.19 -8.01 7.15
N GLY A 263 25.55 -6.99 7.95
CA GLY A 263 25.22 -6.96 9.38
C GLY A 263 23.72 -6.93 9.65
N LYS A 264 22.93 -6.23 8.81
CA LYS A 264 21.47 -6.18 8.93
C LYS A 264 20.79 -7.51 8.55
N TYR A 265 21.40 -8.29 7.68
CA TYR A 265 20.81 -9.52 7.16
C TYR A 265 21.23 -10.75 7.95
N LEU A 266 22.33 -10.67 8.68
CA LEU A 266 22.72 -11.71 9.61
C LEU A 266 21.73 -11.72 10.79
N ARG A 267 21.14 -12.88 11.06
CA ARG A 267 20.23 -13.04 12.20
C ARG A 267 21.06 -12.88 13.47
N THR A 268 20.88 -11.76 14.17
CA THR A 268 21.46 -11.56 15.49
C THR A 268 20.75 -12.50 16.46
N VAL A 269 21.51 -13.37 17.10
CA VAL A 269 21.04 -14.21 18.23
C VAL A 269 20.94 -13.32 19.46
#